data_AF-H2ZLB2-F1
#
_entry.id   AF-H2ZLB2-F1
#
_cell.length_a   1.000
_cell.length_b   1.000
_cell.length_c   1.000
_cell.angle_alpha   90.00
_cell.angle_beta   90.00
_cell.angle_gamma   90.00
#
_symmetry.space_group_name_H-M   'P 1'
#
loop_
_entity.id
_entity.type
_entity.pdbx_description
1 polymer ?
#
loop_
_entity_poly.entity_id
_entity_poly.type
_entity_poly.pdbx_seq_one_letter_code
_entity_poly.pdbx_strand_id
1 'polypeptide(L)'
;MSNNSGQNKKRRKRTGGKQSDESNSNDDNSMKLLPENDTKDSDNLLNGHVLNEQEKEMIKSCQGVQGSYLVGDRCHQLHKSRMEPAIPTSIDVSVTTNSSSSKSNLAQTCNCKSCLERRYLEAEQMLDNQLRHAWTQVRHLVRCAYHDPLVLTSVNVDEFKAYVELLVAEDPHLLFQRIESQAREYVNDIKTRLLKQLTNGYNTPQLACSFVNTMFNEFAGLLATARTVASFISHLEECHLSKFNNVSWEQHNMFLYQNMVHSEKVIQRSLTEVMNQLKQGSTAQVNSRLENLCMTTLLK
;
A
#
# COMPACT_ATOMS: atom_id res chain seq x y z
N MET A 1 -44.98 -0.81 -44.19
CA MET A 1 -45.45 -1.83 -43.23
C MET A 1 -44.85 -1.47 -41.88
N SER A 2 -45.38 -0.54 -41.08
CA SER A 2 -46.77 -0.12 -40.78
C SER A 2 -47.43 -0.96 -39.67
N ASN A 3 -48.14 -0.27 -38.76
CA ASN A 3 -48.87 -0.76 -37.56
C ASN A 3 -47.95 -0.98 -36.32
N ASN A 4 -47.98 -0.23 -35.21
CA ASN A 4 -48.86 0.81 -34.61
C ASN A 4 -50.03 0.33 -33.70
N SER A 5 -50.39 1.18 -32.72
CA SER A 5 -51.39 1.06 -31.62
C SER A 5 -51.02 0.12 -30.45
N GLY A 6 -51.39 0.37 -29.18
CA GLY A 6 -52.07 1.51 -28.51
C GLY A 6 -51.61 1.61 -27.03
N GLN A 7 -51.66 2.74 -26.32
CA GLN A 7 -52.83 3.39 -25.66
C GLN A 7 -53.66 2.43 -24.75
N ASN A 8 -54.14 2.78 -23.54
CA ASN A 8 -54.37 4.11 -22.93
C ASN A 8 -54.50 4.08 -21.38
N LYS A 9 -54.19 5.22 -20.72
CA LYS A 9 -54.77 5.80 -19.47
C LYS A 9 -55.43 4.89 -18.40
N LYS A 10 -55.08 5.11 -17.12
CA LYS A 10 -56.10 5.45 -16.10
C LYS A 10 -55.59 6.30 -14.93
N ARG A 11 -56.35 7.37 -14.63
CA ARG A 11 -56.11 8.38 -13.59
C ARG A 11 -56.97 8.08 -12.37
N ARG A 12 -56.46 8.29 -11.15
CA ARG A 12 -57.30 8.52 -9.95
C ARG A 12 -56.63 9.52 -9.00
N LYS A 13 -57.48 10.32 -8.35
CA LYS A 13 -57.14 11.46 -7.47
C LYS A 13 -58.14 11.41 -6.30
N ARG A 14 -57.69 11.61 -5.05
CA ARG A 14 -58.57 11.79 -3.88
C ARG A 14 -57.92 12.72 -2.84
N THR A 15 -58.73 13.27 -1.94
CA THR A 15 -58.48 14.58 -1.28
C THR A 15 -59.29 14.73 0.01
N GLY A 16 -58.76 15.48 1.00
CA GLY A 16 -59.44 15.88 2.26
C GLY A 16 -59.33 14.84 3.39
N GLY A 17 -59.36 15.18 4.69
CA GLY A 17 -59.45 16.48 5.41
C GLY A 17 -58.65 16.41 6.74
N LYS A 18 -58.32 17.50 7.46
CA LYS A 18 -59.17 18.33 8.36
C LYS A 18 -59.86 17.51 9.49
N GLN A 19 -59.89 17.92 10.76
CA GLN A 19 -59.29 19.07 11.49
C GLN A 19 -59.44 18.88 13.03
N SER A 20 -58.46 19.31 13.85
CA SER A 20 -58.54 19.87 15.25
C SER A 20 -59.49 19.20 16.31
N ASP A 21 -59.64 19.58 17.59
CA ASP A 21 -59.02 20.50 18.59
C ASP A 21 -58.76 19.65 19.90
N GLU A 22 -58.58 20.05 21.18
CA GLU A 22 -58.41 21.30 21.96
C GLU A 22 -57.80 21.00 23.37
N SER A 23 -56.98 21.90 23.96
CA SER A 23 -56.65 22.01 25.43
C SER A 23 -55.88 20.82 26.10
N ASN A 24 -55.24 20.88 27.29
CA ASN A 24 -54.88 21.90 28.31
C ASN A 24 -53.75 21.29 29.22
N SER A 25 -53.11 21.87 30.25
CA SER A 25 -53.02 23.20 30.91
C SER A 25 -51.86 23.20 31.94
N ASN A 26 -51.31 24.37 32.31
CA ASN A 26 -50.46 24.65 33.50
C ASN A 26 -49.05 23.99 33.55
N ASP A 27 -48.03 24.49 34.29
CA ASP A 27 -48.01 25.36 35.48
C ASP A 27 -46.92 26.47 35.48
N ASP A 28 -46.98 27.34 36.50
CA ASP A 28 -46.14 28.55 36.72
C ASP A 28 -44.89 28.29 37.59
N ASN A 29 -43.77 28.96 37.28
CA ASN A 29 -42.87 29.47 38.33
C ASN A 29 -41.95 30.60 37.85
N SER A 30 -41.60 31.52 38.75
CA SER A 30 -40.80 32.72 38.49
C SER A 30 -39.74 32.93 39.57
N MET A 31 -38.46 33.02 39.18
CA MET A 31 -37.43 33.60 40.05
C MET A 31 -36.32 34.31 39.27
N LYS A 32 -35.75 35.34 39.91
CA LYS A 32 -34.67 36.19 39.39
C LYS A 32 -33.30 35.60 39.72
N LEU A 33 -32.27 35.94 38.95
CA LEU A 33 -31.07 36.63 39.44
C LEU A 33 -30.16 37.10 38.29
N LEU A 34 -29.25 38.04 38.60
CA LEU A 34 -28.23 38.70 37.77
C LEU A 34 -27.06 39.08 38.73
N PRO A 35 -25.84 39.42 38.26
CA PRO A 35 -25.09 38.95 37.08
C PRO A 35 -23.67 38.47 37.53
N GLU A 36 -22.59 38.84 36.80
CA GLU A 36 -21.15 38.76 37.18
C GLU A 36 -20.48 37.34 37.16
N ASN A 37 -19.20 37.13 36.78
CA ASN A 37 -18.18 38.04 36.21
C ASN A 37 -17.13 37.32 35.30
N ASP A 38 -16.62 38.10 34.33
CA ASP A 38 -15.29 38.15 33.69
C ASP A 38 -14.30 36.96 33.51
N THR A 39 -14.19 36.56 32.24
CA THR A 39 -12.94 36.45 31.42
C THR A 39 -11.86 35.36 31.66
N LYS A 40 -11.14 35.09 30.55
CA LYS A 40 -9.85 34.37 30.41
C LYS A 40 -9.88 32.84 30.56
N ASP A 41 -9.98 32.15 29.42
CA ASP A 41 -8.86 31.36 28.87
C ASP A 41 -9.25 30.80 27.50
N SER A 42 -8.94 31.55 26.43
CA SER A 42 -9.35 31.22 25.06
C SER A 42 -8.31 31.61 24.01
N ASP A 43 -7.03 31.36 24.31
CA ASP A 43 -5.90 31.44 23.37
C ASP A 43 -4.81 30.43 23.80
N ASN A 44 -4.50 29.46 22.92
CA ASN A 44 -3.33 28.51 22.90
C ASN A 44 -3.67 27.04 22.55
N LEU A 45 -4.52 26.79 21.56
CA LEU A 45 -4.66 25.45 20.93
C LEU A 45 -4.48 25.50 19.40
N LEU A 46 -3.47 26.23 18.92
CA LEU A 46 -3.11 26.29 17.49
C LEU A 46 -1.59 26.22 17.21
N ASN A 47 -0.82 25.52 18.06
CA ASN A 47 0.53 25.10 17.68
C ASN A 47 0.46 23.89 16.75
N GLY A 48 0.59 24.13 15.44
CA GLY A 48 0.75 23.06 14.45
C GLY A 48 2.05 22.29 14.71
N HIS A 49 1.99 20.96 14.66
CA HIS A 49 3.15 20.11 14.89
C HIS A 49 4.20 20.31 13.77
N VAL A 50 5.28 21.00 14.09
CA VAL A 50 6.45 21.10 13.21
C VAL A 50 7.17 19.75 13.26
N LEU A 51 7.08 18.98 12.16
CA LEU A 51 7.88 17.76 11.94
C LEU A 51 9.32 17.99 12.40
N ASN A 52 9.90 17.06 13.16
CA ASN A 52 11.27 17.22 13.62
C ASN A 52 12.25 17.08 12.43
N GLU A 53 13.46 17.62 12.57
CA GLU A 53 14.43 17.56 11.46
C GLU A 53 14.86 16.13 11.12
N GLN A 54 14.76 15.19 12.06
CA GLN A 54 15.11 13.78 11.84
C GLN A 54 14.10 13.06 10.92
N GLU A 55 12.80 13.37 11.04
CA GLU A 55 11.76 12.97 10.09
C GLU A 55 12.00 13.56 8.70
N LYS A 56 12.38 14.85 8.62
CA LYS A 56 12.67 15.53 7.35
C LYS A 56 13.93 14.97 6.67
N GLU A 57 14.95 14.58 7.44
CA GLU A 57 16.15 13.92 6.94
C GLU A 57 15.85 12.50 6.41
N MET A 58 15.04 11.71 7.11
CA MET A 58 14.55 10.41 6.60
C MET A 58 13.78 10.59 5.28
N ILE A 59 12.93 11.62 5.19
CA ILE A 59 12.19 11.95 3.96
C ILE A 59 13.14 12.32 2.82
N LYS A 60 14.13 13.20 3.02
CA LYS A 60 15.13 13.56 1.99
C LYS A 60 15.92 12.35 1.50
N SER A 61 16.35 11.48 2.42
CA SER A 61 17.10 10.25 2.09
C SER A 61 16.29 9.35 1.13
N CYS A 62 15.01 9.12 1.44
CA CYS A 62 14.11 8.31 0.60
C CYS A 62 13.60 9.03 -0.67
N GLN A 63 13.69 10.36 -0.74
CA GLN A 63 13.23 11.15 -1.90
C GLN A 63 14.35 11.47 -2.91
N GLY A 64 15.61 11.55 -2.48
CA GLY A 64 16.75 11.86 -3.36
C GLY A 64 16.97 10.87 -4.52
N VAL A 65 16.39 9.67 -4.44
CA VAL A 65 16.47 8.59 -5.43
C VAL A 65 15.31 8.63 -6.45
N GLN A 66 14.25 9.43 -6.22
CA GLN A 66 12.99 9.32 -6.97
C GLN A 66 13.00 9.94 -8.38
N GLY A 67 14.11 10.53 -8.82
CA GLY A 67 14.17 11.32 -10.06
C GLY A 67 14.31 10.55 -11.39
N SER A 68 14.65 9.26 -11.36
CA SER A 68 15.17 8.54 -12.56
C SER A 68 14.34 7.36 -13.06
N TYR A 69 13.31 6.91 -12.33
CA TYR A 69 12.70 5.58 -12.57
C TYR A 69 11.39 5.57 -13.36
N LEU A 70 10.95 6.69 -13.93
CA LEU A 70 9.79 6.75 -14.86
C LEU A 70 10.16 6.36 -16.31
N VAL A 71 11.11 5.44 -16.49
CA VAL A 71 11.47 4.82 -17.77
C VAL A 71 11.53 3.30 -17.54
N GLY A 72 10.54 2.58 -18.07
CA GLY A 72 10.34 1.15 -17.79
C GLY A 72 11.34 0.20 -18.47
N ASP A 73 11.37 -1.03 -17.96
CA ASP A 73 11.82 -2.26 -18.62
C ASP A 73 13.23 -2.27 -19.25
N ARG A 74 14.16 -1.42 -18.77
CA ARG A 74 15.56 -1.38 -19.21
C ARG A 74 16.59 -1.50 -18.08
N CYS A 75 16.55 -2.60 -17.34
CA CYS A 75 17.69 -3.04 -16.55
C CYS A 75 17.97 -4.55 -16.70
N HIS A 76 18.83 -4.87 -17.66
CA HIS A 76 19.36 -6.23 -17.93
C HIS A 76 20.81 -6.16 -18.46
N GLN A 77 21.55 -5.08 -18.13
CA GLN A 77 22.76 -4.71 -18.87
C GLN A 77 23.85 -3.98 -18.06
N LEU A 78 23.80 -4.03 -16.72
CA LEU A 78 24.77 -3.33 -15.85
C LEU A 78 25.34 -4.17 -14.69
N HIS A 79 25.50 -5.48 -14.85
CA HIS A 79 26.36 -6.32 -14.00
C HIS A 79 27.38 -7.09 -14.84
N LYS A 80 28.48 -6.41 -15.23
CA LYS A 80 29.66 -7.06 -15.82
C LYS A 80 30.97 -6.44 -15.35
N SER A 81 31.14 -6.39 -14.03
CA SER A 81 32.36 -5.88 -13.36
C SER A 81 32.76 -6.73 -12.14
N ARG A 82 32.93 -8.05 -12.32
CA ARG A 82 33.64 -8.88 -11.35
C ARG A 82 34.46 -9.96 -12.06
N MET A 83 35.76 -9.70 -12.23
CA MET A 83 36.73 -10.61 -12.82
C MET A 83 38.00 -10.56 -11.99
N GLU A 84 38.25 -11.63 -11.23
CA GLU A 84 39.57 -12.23 -11.00
C GLU A 84 39.40 -13.57 -10.26
N PRO A 85 39.49 -14.71 -10.96
CA PRO A 85 39.79 -15.99 -10.33
C PRO A 85 41.32 -16.15 -10.22
N ALA A 86 41.83 -16.18 -8.99
CA ALA A 86 43.26 -16.36 -8.75
C ALA A 86 43.77 -17.68 -9.38
N ILE A 87 44.89 -17.61 -10.10
CA ILE A 87 45.50 -18.75 -10.80
C ILE A 87 46.42 -19.53 -9.83
N PRO A 88 46.19 -20.83 -9.58
CA PRO A 88 47.18 -21.69 -8.95
C PRO A 88 48.33 -21.99 -9.92
N THR A 89 49.56 -21.87 -9.44
CA THR A 89 50.79 -22.04 -10.23
C THR A 89 50.98 -23.48 -10.74
N SER A 90 51.73 -23.63 -11.84
CA SER A 90 52.05 -24.90 -12.48
C SER A 90 52.63 -25.95 -11.53
N ILE A 91 52.19 -27.21 -11.70
CA ILE A 91 52.95 -28.40 -11.32
C ILE A 91 53.19 -29.21 -12.60
N ASP A 92 54.43 -29.63 -12.79
CA ASP A 92 54.91 -30.35 -13.97
C ASP A 92 54.59 -31.86 -13.84
N VAL A 93 54.13 -32.49 -14.92
CA VAL A 93 53.86 -33.94 -14.97
C VAL A 93 54.26 -34.49 -16.33
N SER A 94 55.25 -35.37 -16.32
CA SER A 94 55.93 -35.90 -17.50
C SER A 94 55.02 -36.67 -18.47
N VAL A 95 55.32 -36.55 -19.76
CA VAL A 95 54.74 -37.39 -20.81
C VAL A 95 55.22 -38.84 -20.65
N THR A 96 54.28 -39.77 -20.46
CA THR A 96 54.50 -41.21 -20.66
C THR A 96 53.36 -41.78 -21.49
N THR A 97 53.66 -42.25 -22.70
CA THR A 97 52.70 -42.96 -23.56
C THR A 97 52.55 -44.41 -23.12
N ASN A 98 51.30 -44.90 -23.00
CA ASN A 98 50.90 -46.17 -23.62
C ASN A 98 49.38 -46.35 -23.62
N SER A 99 48.91 -47.34 -24.38
CA SER A 99 47.55 -47.42 -24.92
C SER A 99 46.71 -48.59 -24.38
N SER A 100 45.44 -48.61 -24.83
CA SER A 100 44.48 -49.74 -24.85
C SER A 100 43.44 -49.88 -23.72
N SER A 101 42.20 -49.55 -24.10
CA SER A 101 40.94 -50.24 -23.75
C SER A 101 40.64 -50.62 -22.29
N SER A 102 39.72 -49.86 -21.68
CA SER A 102 38.68 -50.38 -20.78
C SER A 102 37.41 -49.53 -20.90
N LYS A 103 36.23 -50.17 -20.98
CA LYS A 103 34.93 -49.47 -21.07
C LYS A 103 34.35 -49.25 -19.68
N SER A 104 34.51 -48.06 -19.14
CA SER A 104 33.78 -47.59 -17.95
C SER A 104 33.27 -46.17 -18.19
N ASN A 105 32.01 -46.04 -18.64
CA ASN A 105 31.30 -44.76 -18.74
C ASN A 105 30.89 -44.27 -17.33
N LEU A 106 31.87 -43.92 -16.50
CA LEU A 106 31.65 -42.86 -15.52
C LEU A 106 31.65 -41.54 -16.29
N ALA A 107 30.69 -40.66 -15.99
CA ALA A 107 30.57 -39.35 -16.64
C ALA A 107 31.68 -38.40 -16.13
N GLN A 108 32.91 -38.61 -16.60
CA GLN A 108 34.08 -37.83 -16.20
C GLN A 108 34.00 -36.42 -16.78
N THR A 109 33.41 -35.51 -16.00
CA THR A 109 33.19 -34.11 -16.35
C THR A 109 34.52 -33.41 -16.65
N CYS A 110 34.75 -33.07 -17.92
CA CYS A 110 35.99 -32.43 -18.37
C CYS A 110 36.27 -31.12 -17.62
N ASN A 111 37.48 -30.95 -17.10
CA ASN A 111 37.88 -29.79 -16.27
C ASN A 111 38.83 -28.83 -17.00
N CYS A 112 38.80 -28.79 -18.33
CA CYS A 112 39.50 -27.75 -19.08
C CYS A 112 38.80 -26.39 -18.91
N LYS A 113 39.54 -25.28 -19.08
CA LYS A 113 39.04 -23.91 -18.85
C LYS A 113 37.70 -23.64 -19.54
N SER A 114 37.56 -23.97 -20.82
CA SER A 114 36.32 -23.75 -21.59
C SER A 114 35.13 -24.63 -21.16
N CYS A 115 35.37 -25.80 -20.56
CA CYS A 115 34.30 -26.62 -19.96
C CYS A 115 33.88 -26.12 -18.58
N LEU A 116 34.81 -25.53 -17.81
CA LEU A 116 34.49 -24.87 -16.54
C LEU A 116 33.74 -23.55 -16.78
N GLU A 117 34.23 -22.72 -17.70
CA GLU A 117 33.59 -21.47 -18.16
C GLU A 117 32.17 -21.74 -18.69
N ARG A 118 31.98 -22.78 -19.50
CA ARG A 118 30.64 -23.17 -19.96
C ARG A 118 29.70 -23.53 -18.80
N ARG A 119 30.12 -24.38 -17.86
CA ARG A 119 29.29 -24.73 -16.69
C ARG A 119 28.99 -23.53 -15.80
N TYR A 120 29.93 -22.60 -15.70
CA TYR A 120 29.75 -21.36 -14.93
C TYR A 120 28.67 -20.48 -15.58
N LEU A 121 28.76 -20.25 -16.90
CA LEU A 121 27.75 -19.51 -17.66
C LEU A 121 26.38 -20.22 -17.66
N GLU A 122 26.35 -21.54 -17.74
CA GLU A 122 25.12 -22.36 -17.61
C GLU A 122 24.51 -22.19 -16.20
N ALA A 123 25.31 -22.16 -15.14
CA ALA A 123 24.86 -21.96 -13.78
C ALA A 123 24.37 -20.52 -13.51
N GLU A 124 25.08 -19.50 -14.01
CA GLU A 124 24.61 -18.10 -13.98
C GLU A 124 23.26 -17.97 -14.71
N GLN A 125 23.13 -18.55 -15.90
CA GLN A 125 21.87 -18.52 -16.66
C GLN A 125 20.72 -19.27 -15.93
N MET A 126 21.03 -20.35 -15.21
CA MET A 126 20.04 -21.04 -14.37
C MET A 126 19.61 -20.17 -13.17
N LEU A 127 20.52 -19.45 -12.53
CA LEU A 127 20.20 -18.51 -11.44
C LEU A 127 19.37 -17.32 -11.95
N ASP A 128 19.75 -16.71 -13.07
CA ASP A 128 18.97 -15.66 -13.76
C ASP A 128 17.53 -16.11 -14.08
N ASN A 129 17.35 -17.37 -14.46
CA ASN A 129 16.03 -17.94 -14.72
C ASN A 129 15.22 -18.12 -13.43
N GLN A 130 15.86 -18.58 -12.35
CA GLN A 130 15.21 -18.72 -11.03
C GLN A 130 14.83 -17.36 -10.43
N LEU A 131 15.72 -16.37 -10.46
CA LEU A 131 15.46 -15.00 -10.00
C LEU A 131 14.31 -14.34 -10.78
N ARG A 132 14.25 -14.52 -12.10
CA ARG A 132 13.16 -13.98 -12.94
C ARG A 132 11.82 -14.69 -12.68
N HIS A 133 11.82 -16.01 -12.47
CA HIS A 133 10.62 -16.75 -12.07
C HIS A 133 10.14 -16.31 -10.68
N ALA A 134 11.02 -16.32 -9.67
CA ALA A 134 10.74 -15.90 -8.30
C ALA A 134 10.16 -14.47 -8.25
N TRP A 135 10.77 -13.52 -8.95
CA TRP A 135 10.23 -12.16 -9.06
C TRP A 135 8.86 -12.13 -9.74
N THR A 136 8.64 -12.94 -10.78
CA THR A 136 7.34 -13.00 -11.46
C THR A 136 6.24 -13.51 -10.51
N GLN A 137 6.53 -14.55 -9.72
CA GLN A 137 5.58 -15.07 -8.72
C GLN A 137 5.31 -14.05 -7.61
N VAL A 138 6.36 -13.51 -6.96
CA VAL A 138 6.23 -12.52 -5.88
C VAL A 138 5.51 -11.26 -6.35
N ARG A 139 5.82 -10.77 -7.56
CA ARG A 139 5.12 -9.63 -8.19
C ARG A 139 3.63 -9.93 -8.34
N HIS A 140 3.29 -11.09 -8.92
CA HIS A 140 1.90 -11.47 -9.14
C HIS A 140 1.14 -11.58 -7.81
N LEU A 141 1.70 -12.26 -6.80
CA LEU A 141 1.05 -12.42 -5.51
C LEU A 141 0.86 -11.09 -4.79
N VAL A 142 1.87 -10.20 -4.78
CA VAL A 142 1.74 -8.86 -4.18
C VAL A 142 0.67 -8.05 -4.91
N ARG A 143 0.61 -8.08 -6.25
CA ARG A 143 -0.46 -7.39 -6.99
C ARG A 143 -1.84 -7.96 -6.65
N CYS A 144 -1.98 -9.27 -6.60
CA CYS A 144 -3.21 -9.93 -6.18
C CYS A 144 -3.60 -9.55 -4.75
N ALA A 145 -2.66 -9.52 -3.80
CA ALA A 145 -2.91 -9.12 -2.42
C ALA A 145 -3.63 -7.76 -2.32
N TYR A 146 -3.17 -6.76 -3.09
CA TYR A 146 -3.75 -5.42 -3.08
C TYR A 146 -5.09 -5.29 -3.85
N HIS A 147 -5.30 -6.03 -4.93
CA HIS A 147 -6.54 -5.91 -5.73
C HIS A 147 -7.64 -6.94 -5.41
N ASP A 148 -7.26 -8.13 -4.92
CA ASP A 148 -8.17 -9.20 -4.45
C ASP A 148 -7.52 -9.97 -3.28
N PRO A 149 -7.72 -9.51 -2.02
CA PRO A 149 -7.16 -10.16 -0.84
C PRO A 149 -7.58 -11.63 -0.64
N LEU A 150 -8.63 -12.11 -1.31
CA LEU A 150 -9.08 -13.51 -1.18
C LEU A 150 -8.09 -14.50 -1.79
N VAL A 151 -7.26 -14.07 -2.77
CA VAL A 151 -6.23 -14.91 -3.39
C VAL A 151 -5.27 -15.52 -2.36
N LEU A 152 -5.00 -14.81 -1.26
CA LEU A 152 -4.08 -15.27 -0.21
C LEU A 152 -4.64 -16.44 0.64
N THR A 153 -5.92 -16.78 0.49
CA THR A 153 -6.55 -17.88 1.25
C THR A 153 -6.25 -19.28 0.71
N SER A 154 -5.74 -19.38 -0.52
CA SER A 154 -5.46 -20.64 -1.22
C SER A 154 -3.98 -20.82 -1.62
N VAL A 155 -3.11 -19.88 -1.23
CA VAL A 155 -1.71 -19.82 -1.64
C VAL A 155 -0.79 -20.45 -0.61
N ASN A 156 0.20 -21.22 -1.09
CA ASN A 156 1.26 -21.80 -0.27
C ASN A 156 2.28 -20.73 0.16
N VAL A 157 2.00 -20.03 1.26
CA VAL A 157 2.82 -18.93 1.82
C VAL A 157 4.32 -19.28 1.90
N ASP A 158 4.68 -20.52 2.22
CA ASP A 158 6.07 -20.93 2.40
C ASP A 158 6.83 -21.10 1.07
N GLU A 159 6.14 -21.36 -0.05
CA GLU A 159 6.76 -21.29 -1.39
C GLU A 159 7.17 -19.86 -1.73
N PHE A 160 6.34 -18.87 -1.34
CA PHE A 160 6.62 -17.46 -1.59
C PHE A 160 7.70 -16.90 -0.67
N LYS A 161 7.86 -17.42 0.55
CA LYS A 161 9.04 -17.14 1.39
C LYS A 161 10.33 -17.58 0.70
N ALA A 162 10.39 -18.80 0.15
CA ALA A 162 11.56 -19.27 -0.58
C ALA A 162 11.89 -18.41 -1.82
N TYR A 163 10.87 -17.93 -2.55
CA TYR A 163 11.07 -16.95 -3.63
C TYR A 163 11.58 -15.59 -3.11
N VAL A 164 11.11 -15.12 -1.95
CA VAL A 164 11.59 -13.88 -1.33
C VAL A 164 13.02 -14.03 -0.81
N GLU A 165 13.36 -15.12 -0.13
CA GLU A 165 14.72 -15.42 0.35
C GLU A 165 15.74 -15.39 -0.79
N LEU A 166 15.44 -16.02 -1.93
CA LEU A 166 16.29 -15.98 -3.13
C LEU A 166 16.49 -14.55 -3.67
N LEU A 167 15.45 -13.72 -3.64
CA LEU A 167 15.50 -12.33 -4.12
C LEU A 167 16.20 -11.37 -3.12
N VAL A 168 16.06 -11.61 -1.81
CA VAL A 168 16.75 -10.89 -0.74
C VAL A 168 18.24 -11.23 -0.74
N ALA A 169 18.63 -12.46 -1.07
CA ALA A 169 20.03 -12.86 -1.20
C ALA A 169 20.78 -12.14 -2.34
N GLU A 170 20.06 -11.74 -3.40
CA GLU A 170 20.60 -10.98 -4.54
C GLU A 170 20.64 -9.46 -4.26
N ASP A 171 19.49 -8.82 -4.01
CA ASP A 171 19.42 -7.41 -3.60
C ASP A 171 18.14 -7.11 -2.77
N PRO A 172 18.26 -6.94 -1.44
CA PRO A 172 17.12 -6.58 -0.58
C PRO A 172 16.52 -5.21 -0.91
N HIS A 173 17.33 -4.23 -1.33
CA HIS A 173 16.85 -2.88 -1.58
C HIS A 173 16.06 -2.81 -2.89
N LEU A 174 16.55 -3.46 -3.95
CA LEU A 174 15.84 -3.58 -5.22
C LEU A 174 14.53 -4.35 -5.07
N LEU A 175 14.50 -5.42 -4.24
CA LEU A 175 13.25 -6.11 -3.93
C LEU A 175 12.26 -5.19 -3.19
N PHE A 176 12.72 -4.46 -2.17
CA PHE A 176 11.90 -3.47 -1.46
C PHE A 176 11.33 -2.41 -2.42
N GLN A 177 12.15 -1.76 -3.24
CA GLN A 177 11.69 -0.76 -4.22
C GLN A 177 10.60 -1.31 -5.16
N ARG A 178 10.76 -2.55 -5.63
CA ARG A 178 9.82 -3.21 -6.55
C ARG A 178 8.48 -3.58 -5.89
N ILE A 179 8.49 -3.97 -4.61
CA ILE A 179 7.27 -4.27 -3.85
C ILE A 179 6.59 -2.96 -3.44
N GLU A 180 7.35 -1.94 -3.01
CA GLU A 180 6.89 -0.58 -2.71
C GLU A 180 6.16 0.05 -3.89
N SER A 181 6.71 -0.04 -5.10
CA SER A 181 6.06 0.48 -6.30
C SER A 181 4.65 -0.09 -6.55
N GLN A 182 4.34 -1.31 -6.08
CA GLN A 182 3.00 -1.91 -6.23
C GLN A 182 2.04 -1.45 -5.13
N ALA A 183 2.51 -1.30 -3.89
CA ALA A 183 1.75 -0.63 -2.83
C ALA A 183 1.43 0.82 -3.21
N ARG A 184 2.39 1.53 -3.82
CA ARG A 184 2.25 2.90 -4.32
C ARG A 184 1.23 3.03 -5.44
N GLU A 185 1.20 2.09 -6.38
CA GLU A 185 0.17 1.99 -7.43
C GLU A 185 -1.23 1.88 -6.80
N TYR A 186 -1.40 0.94 -5.85
CA TYR A 186 -2.67 0.72 -5.16
C TYR A 186 -3.12 1.93 -4.30
N VAL A 187 -2.21 2.59 -3.58
CA VAL A 187 -2.52 3.81 -2.82
C VAL A 187 -2.91 4.97 -3.76
N ASN A 188 -2.32 5.05 -4.96
CA ASN A 188 -2.75 6.01 -5.97
C ASN A 188 -4.14 5.70 -6.54
N ASP A 189 -4.50 4.42 -6.68
CA ASP A 189 -5.85 4.01 -7.04
C ASP A 189 -6.87 4.38 -5.94
N ILE A 190 -6.55 4.19 -4.66
CA ILE A 190 -7.39 4.67 -3.54
C ILE A 190 -7.57 6.20 -3.64
N LYS A 191 -6.47 6.95 -3.80
CA LYS A 191 -6.49 8.41 -3.97
C LYS A 191 -7.44 8.82 -5.09
N THR A 192 -7.37 8.11 -6.23
CA THR A 192 -8.18 8.38 -7.42
C THR A 192 -9.67 8.07 -7.15
N ARG A 193 -10.00 6.99 -6.43
CA ARG A 193 -11.38 6.69 -6.00
C ARG A 193 -11.94 7.78 -5.08
N LEU A 194 -11.18 8.23 -4.09
CA LEU A 194 -11.58 9.28 -3.15
C LEU A 194 -11.77 10.64 -3.85
N LEU A 195 -10.85 11.05 -4.72
CA LEU A 195 -10.99 12.29 -5.52
C LEU A 195 -12.21 12.26 -6.45
N LYS A 196 -12.51 11.10 -7.04
CA LYS A 196 -13.73 10.90 -7.84
C LYS A 196 -15.00 11.00 -6.99
N GLN A 197 -15.01 10.45 -5.78
CA GLN A 197 -16.13 10.57 -4.84
C GLN A 197 -16.35 12.02 -4.41
N LEU A 198 -15.29 12.79 -4.16
CA LEU A 198 -15.38 14.24 -3.89
C LEU A 198 -15.92 15.02 -5.08
N THR A 199 -15.52 14.67 -6.30
CA THR A 199 -15.98 15.32 -7.55
C THR A 199 -17.47 15.07 -7.81
N ASN A 200 -18.01 13.93 -7.38
CA ASN A 200 -19.45 13.65 -7.40
C ASN A 200 -20.26 14.45 -6.37
N GLY A 201 -19.58 15.14 -5.43
CA GLY A 201 -20.19 15.97 -4.41
C GLY A 201 -20.53 15.24 -3.10
N TYR A 202 -20.45 15.98 -2.00
CA TYR A 202 -20.70 15.50 -0.63
C TYR A 202 -21.79 16.30 0.09
N ASN A 203 -22.62 17.02 -0.68
CA ASN A 203 -23.54 18.09 -0.23
C ASN A 203 -24.74 17.62 0.63
N THR A 204 -24.73 16.39 1.14
CA THR A 204 -25.72 15.87 2.09
C THR A 204 -25.00 15.10 3.20
N PRO A 205 -25.54 15.07 4.44
CA PRO A 205 -24.93 14.30 5.53
C PRO A 205 -24.70 12.83 5.19
N GLN A 206 -25.54 12.23 4.34
CA GLN A 206 -25.40 10.85 3.87
C GLN A 206 -24.21 10.67 2.91
N LEU A 207 -23.99 11.60 1.98
CA LEU A 207 -22.82 11.57 1.08
C LEU A 207 -21.53 11.92 1.80
N ALA A 208 -21.55 12.91 2.70
CA ALA A 208 -20.46 13.25 3.59
C ALA A 208 -20.04 12.05 4.49
N CYS A 209 -21.02 11.38 5.11
CA CYS A 209 -20.81 10.16 5.89
C CYS A 209 -20.29 9.00 5.00
N SER A 210 -20.80 8.86 3.78
CA SER A 210 -20.32 7.85 2.82
C SER A 210 -18.85 8.08 2.46
N PHE A 211 -18.43 9.31 2.17
CA PHE A 211 -17.03 9.64 1.87
C PHE A 211 -16.09 9.31 3.04
N VAL A 212 -16.45 9.70 4.26
CA VAL A 212 -15.70 9.38 5.47
C VAL A 212 -15.57 7.86 5.65
N ASN A 213 -16.68 7.11 5.53
CA ASN A 213 -16.67 5.65 5.63
C ASN A 213 -15.84 4.99 4.51
N THR A 214 -15.85 5.51 3.27
CA THR A 214 -14.99 5.02 2.20
C THR A 214 -13.52 5.22 2.56
N MET A 215 -13.10 6.43 2.97
CA MET A 215 -11.72 6.71 3.38
C MET A 215 -11.25 5.76 4.50
N PHE A 216 -12.07 5.58 5.54
CA PHE A 216 -11.80 4.61 6.62
C PHE A 216 -11.60 3.18 6.11
N ASN A 217 -12.52 2.70 5.26
CA ASN A 217 -12.52 1.30 4.82
C ASN A 217 -11.36 1.01 3.86
N GLU A 218 -10.98 1.97 3.01
CA GLU A 218 -9.82 1.86 2.12
C GLU A 218 -8.50 1.83 2.91
N PHE A 219 -8.36 2.67 3.94
CA PHE A 219 -7.20 2.64 4.84
C PHE A 219 -7.13 1.34 5.66
N ALA A 220 -8.25 0.87 6.19
CA ALA A 220 -8.31 -0.41 6.91
C ALA A 220 -7.99 -1.61 6.00
N GLY A 221 -8.48 -1.61 4.76
CA GLY A 221 -8.18 -2.63 3.75
C GLY A 221 -6.71 -2.63 3.32
N LEU A 222 -6.10 -1.44 3.17
CA LEU A 222 -4.67 -1.28 2.94
C LEU A 222 -3.84 -1.90 4.05
N LEU A 223 -4.11 -1.59 5.33
CA LEU A 223 -3.36 -2.15 6.45
C LEU A 223 -3.61 -3.66 6.63
N ALA A 224 -4.83 -4.13 6.40
CA ALA A 224 -5.13 -5.57 6.40
C ALA A 224 -4.30 -6.31 5.34
N THR A 225 -4.26 -5.78 4.12
CA THR A 225 -3.43 -6.32 3.03
C THR A 225 -1.95 -6.29 3.37
N ALA A 226 -1.45 -5.16 3.91
CA ALA A 226 -0.04 -5.02 4.26
C ALA A 226 0.40 -6.09 5.27
N ARG A 227 -0.41 -6.39 6.30
CA ARG A 227 -0.13 -7.50 7.24
C ARG A 227 -0.05 -8.85 6.55
N THR A 228 -0.92 -9.14 5.59
CA THR A 228 -0.86 -10.42 4.85
C THR A 228 0.34 -10.48 3.91
N VAL A 229 0.75 -9.37 3.30
CA VAL A 229 2.01 -9.29 2.53
C VAL A 229 3.23 -9.52 3.43
N ALA A 230 3.27 -8.89 4.61
CA ALA A 230 4.35 -9.08 5.60
C ALA A 230 4.58 -10.55 5.96
N SER A 231 3.52 -11.37 6.00
CA SER A 231 3.61 -12.81 6.32
C SER A 231 4.50 -13.66 5.38
N PHE A 232 4.76 -13.20 4.15
CA PHE A 232 5.71 -13.82 3.23
C PHE A 232 6.92 -12.95 2.88
N ILE A 233 6.96 -11.67 3.30
CA ILE A 233 8.13 -10.79 3.12
C ILE A 233 8.95 -10.56 4.41
N SER A 234 8.70 -11.30 5.48
CA SER A 234 9.37 -11.09 6.78
C SER A 234 10.90 -11.06 6.70
N HIS A 235 11.51 -11.90 5.86
CA HIS A 235 12.97 -11.89 5.66
C HIS A 235 13.48 -10.59 5.00
N LEU A 236 12.66 -9.94 4.16
CA LEU A 236 12.95 -8.60 3.64
C LEU A 236 12.76 -7.53 4.73
N GLU A 237 11.82 -7.69 5.65
CA GLU A 237 11.70 -6.80 6.82
C GLU A 237 12.95 -6.90 7.70
N GLU A 238 13.41 -8.12 8.01
CA GLU A 238 14.62 -8.42 8.77
C GLU A 238 15.90 -7.90 8.09
N CYS A 239 16.09 -8.15 6.79
CA CYS A 239 17.31 -7.81 6.08
C CYS A 239 17.36 -6.38 5.52
N HIS A 240 16.23 -5.70 5.31
CA HIS A 240 16.19 -4.34 4.78
C HIS A 240 15.53 -3.33 5.73
N LEU A 241 14.24 -3.53 6.08
CA LEU A 241 13.46 -2.51 6.79
C LEU A 241 13.90 -2.30 8.25
N SER A 242 14.44 -3.32 8.90
CA SER A 242 15.04 -3.25 10.24
C SER A 242 16.06 -2.12 10.41
N LYS A 243 16.81 -1.81 9.35
CA LYS A 243 17.85 -0.76 9.29
C LYS A 243 17.27 0.66 9.36
N PHE A 244 15.96 0.82 9.18
CA PHE A 244 15.23 2.08 9.23
C PHE A 244 14.35 2.13 10.49
N ASN A 245 14.98 2.14 11.67
CA ASN A 245 14.33 2.20 12.98
C ASN A 245 13.26 1.11 13.22
N ASN A 246 13.50 -0.12 12.72
CA ASN A 246 12.57 -1.25 12.84
C ASN A 246 11.16 -1.00 12.28
N VAL A 247 11.02 -0.13 11.26
CA VAL A 247 9.76 0.08 10.54
C VAL A 247 9.25 -1.24 9.94
N SER A 248 8.02 -1.63 10.23
CA SER A 248 7.36 -2.76 9.55
C SER A 248 6.78 -2.34 8.19
N TRP A 249 6.49 -3.32 7.34
CA TRP A 249 5.80 -3.11 6.07
C TRP A 249 4.40 -2.51 6.28
N GLU A 250 3.70 -2.84 7.36
CA GLU A 250 2.44 -2.19 7.74
C GLU A 250 2.64 -0.70 8.02
N GLN A 251 3.64 -0.34 8.83
CA GLN A 251 3.98 1.06 9.15
C GLN A 251 4.42 1.82 7.90
N HIS A 252 5.13 1.17 6.98
CA HIS A 252 5.50 1.74 5.69
C HIS A 252 4.24 2.05 4.84
N ASN A 253 3.28 1.13 4.78
CA ASN A 253 2.01 1.34 4.05
C ASN A 253 1.15 2.45 4.70
N MET A 254 1.16 2.55 6.03
CA MET A 254 0.53 3.67 6.76
C MET A 254 1.13 5.02 6.36
N PHE A 255 2.46 5.14 6.36
CA PHE A 255 3.17 6.35 5.96
C PHE A 255 2.96 6.68 4.47
N LEU A 256 2.94 5.68 3.60
CA LEU A 256 2.64 5.82 2.17
C LEU A 256 1.24 6.43 1.94
N TYR A 257 0.23 5.94 2.67
CA TYR A 257 -1.13 6.51 2.65
C TYR A 257 -1.16 7.96 3.15
N GLN A 258 -0.47 8.26 4.25
CA GLN A 258 -0.42 9.61 4.81
C GLN A 258 0.13 10.62 3.78
N ASN A 259 1.26 10.28 3.14
CA ASN A 259 1.92 11.15 2.16
C ASN A 259 1.15 11.30 0.84
N MET A 260 0.43 10.27 0.40
CA MET A 260 -0.25 10.29 -0.91
C MET A 260 -1.70 10.79 -0.82
N VAL A 261 -2.42 10.40 0.23
CA VAL A 261 -3.86 10.66 0.42
C VAL A 261 -4.10 11.81 1.40
N HIS A 262 -3.57 11.74 2.63
CA HIS A 262 -3.83 12.78 3.64
C HIS A 262 -3.07 14.09 3.37
N SER A 263 -1.96 14.08 2.63
CA SER A 263 -1.29 15.30 2.13
C SER A 263 -1.92 15.90 0.86
N GLU A 264 -2.97 15.29 0.29
CA GLU A 264 -3.65 15.83 -0.89
C GLU A 264 -4.51 17.05 -0.52
N LYS A 265 -4.15 18.22 -1.06
CA LYS A 265 -4.81 19.51 -0.76
C LYS A 265 -6.29 19.56 -1.14
N VAL A 266 -6.74 18.75 -2.10
CA VAL A 266 -8.19 18.60 -2.37
C VAL A 266 -8.87 17.81 -1.24
N ILE A 267 -8.30 16.65 -0.87
CA ILE A 267 -8.85 15.78 0.17
C ILE A 267 -8.86 16.47 1.54
N GLN A 268 -7.77 17.18 1.91
CA GLN A 268 -7.71 17.95 3.16
C GLN A 268 -8.85 18.97 3.29
N ARG A 269 -9.02 19.84 2.28
CA ARG A 269 -10.05 20.90 2.32
C ARG A 269 -11.46 20.34 2.34
N SER A 270 -11.75 19.33 1.51
CA SER A 270 -13.05 18.68 1.53
C SER A 270 -13.31 17.89 2.79
N LEU A 271 -12.28 17.29 3.43
CA LEU A 271 -12.42 16.63 4.72
C LEU A 271 -12.79 17.65 5.82
N THR A 272 -12.13 18.81 5.89
CA THR A 272 -12.51 19.87 6.85
C THR A 272 -13.98 20.29 6.68
N GLU A 273 -14.44 20.46 5.44
CA GLU A 273 -15.83 20.84 5.16
C GLU A 273 -16.83 19.73 5.51
N VAL A 274 -16.55 18.48 5.08
CA VAL A 274 -17.34 17.29 5.44
C VAL A 274 -17.44 17.11 6.96
N MET A 275 -16.36 17.35 7.69
CA MET A 275 -16.33 17.30 9.15
C MET A 275 -17.24 18.36 9.79
N ASN A 276 -17.27 19.58 9.23
CA ASN A 276 -18.16 20.65 9.71
C ASN A 276 -19.64 20.31 9.45
N GLN A 277 -19.96 19.81 8.25
CA GLN A 277 -21.32 19.40 7.89
C GLN A 277 -21.84 18.25 8.77
N LEU A 278 -21.00 17.24 9.07
CA LEU A 278 -21.40 16.10 9.89
C LEU A 278 -21.58 16.45 11.38
N LYS A 279 -20.78 17.39 11.91
CA LYS A 279 -20.98 17.97 13.25
C LYS A 279 -22.32 18.71 13.34
N GLN A 280 -22.65 19.53 12.33
CA GLN A 280 -23.92 20.26 12.27
C GLN A 280 -25.13 19.32 12.05
N GLY A 281 -24.95 18.21 11.32
CA GLY A 281 -25.99 17.23 11.02
C GLY A 281 -26.30 16.21 12.13
N SER A 282 -25.65 16.31 13.30
CA SER A 282 -25.87 15.42 14.47
C SER A 282 -25.75 13.91 14.18
N THR A 283 -24.83 13.51 13.29
CA THR A 283 -24.60 12.10 12.95
C THR A 283 -23.69 11.40 13.98
N ALA A 284 -24.23 11.11 15.16
CA ALA A 284 -23.48 10.60 16.33
C ALA A 284 -22.56 9.39 16.06
N GLN A 285 -22.97 8.46 15.19
CA GLN A 285 -22.17 7.28 14.82
C GLN A 285 -20.86 7.64 14.09
N VAL A 286 -20.79 8.80 13.43
CA VAL A 286 -19.59 9.25 12.71
C VAL A 286 -18.63 9.94 13.67
N ASN A 287 -19.13 10.75 14.61
CA ASN A 287 -18.30 11.46 15.61
C ASN A 287 -17.40 10.49 16.39
N SER A 288 -17.94 9.37 16.89
CA SER A 288 -17.15 8.38 17.63
C SER A 288 -16.09 7.67 16.78
N ARG A 289 -16.30 7.48 15.46
CA ARG A 289 -15.25 6.99 14.55
C ARG A 289 -14.19 8.07 14.30
N LEU A 290 -14.60 9.33 14.18
CA LEU A 290 -13.72 10.46 13.88
C LEU A 290 -12.81 10.87 15.05
N GLU A 291 -13.31 10.81 16.28
CA GLU A 291 -12.52 10.99 17.50
C GLU A 291 -11.38 9.95 17.56
N ASN A 292 -11.71 8.68 17.28
CA ASN A 292 -10.71 7.62 17.16
C ASN A 292 -9.70 7.86 16.01
N LEU A 293 -10.14 8.38 14.85
CA LEU A 293 -9.25 8.69 13.72
C LEU A 293 -8.24 9.80 14.07
N CYS A 294 -8.71 10.91 14.66
CA CYS A 294 -7.85 12.03 15.03
C CYS A 294 -6.73 11.58 15.98
N MET A 295 -7.06 10.68 16.92
CA MET A 295 -6.13 10.09 17.89
C MET A 295 -5.22 8.97 17.32
N THR A 296 -5.43 8.52 16.07
CA THR A 296 -4.67 7.39 15.48
C THR A 296 -3.94 7.70 14.17
N THR A 297 -4.31 8.75 13.41
CA THR A 297 -3.65 9.09 12.13
C THR A 297 -3.22 10.55 11.97
N LEU A 298 -3.40 11.40 12.98
CA LEU A 298 -3.07 12.84 12.92
C LEU A 298 -2.21 13.37 14.08
N LEU A 299 -2.01 12.61 15.16
CA LEU A 299 -1.35 13.07 16.40
C LEU A 299 -0.44 12.00 17.06
N LYS A 300 0.21 11.15 16.26
CA LYS A 300 1.31 10.25 16.65
C LYS A 300 2.30 10.12 15.51
#